data_AF-A0AA96N4R9-F1
#
_entry.id   AF-A0AA96N4R9-F1
#
_cell.length_a   1.000
_cell.length_b   1.000
_cell.length_c   1.000
_cell.angle_alpha   90.00
_cell.angle_beta   90.00
_cell.angle_gamma   90.00
#
_symmetry.space_group_name_H-M   'P 1'
#
loop_
_entity.id
_entity.type
_entity.pdbx_description
1 polymer ?
#
loop_
_entity_poly.entity_id
_entity_poly.type
_entity_poly.pdbx_seq_one_letter_code
_entity_poly.pdbx_strand_id
1 'polypeptide(L)'
;MLEAKSDHDQYGVYHSVPGLKEFIDTYKSMPFEELWKEYHAFLSGTFGRLCTPLLPGNERGQIFSVFNHYEAEPIEDFVMLYTLYNGNDADQWIEDIEQEGAAYAHIGGNPLMNWDEIVREVDFAGRNTKGRYPIRSIPAGYVKNNEMLSNKIPFQHDGGGNFIAIDLDPDTKGWYGQVVEVDHEYEERVVLASSLKEYIIILYYFVKELGVIDNGEGYEGDKPLSFYIIRTEKAAD
;
A
#
# COMPACT_ATOMS: atom_id res chain seq x y z
N MET A 1 -4.12 -5.31 -30.99
CA MET A 1 -3.91 -3.93 -30.50
C MET A 1 -4.26 -3.96 -29.04
N LEU A 2 -3.29 -3.81 -28.15
CA LEU A 2 -3.57 -3.51 -26.75
C LEU A 2 -4.07 -2.07 -26.75
N GLU A 3 -5.35 -1.85 -26.44
CA GLU A 3 -5.83 -0.51 -26.11
C GLU A 3 -4.96 0.01 -24.96
N ALA A 4 -4.40 1.20 -25.12
CA ALA A 4 -3.70 1.86 -24.03
C ALA A 4 -4.72 2.05 -22.90
N LYS A 5 -4.47 1.42 -21.75
CA LYS A 5 -5.28 1.62 -20.54
C LYS A 5 -5.37 3.12 -20.28
N SER A 6 -6.57 3.62 -20.06
CA SER A 6 -6.82 5.07 -20.03
C SER A 6 -6.10 5.71 -18.84
N ASP A 7 -5.73 6.98 -18.96
CA ASP A 7 -5.15 7.77 -17.85
C ASP A 7 -6.07 7.83 -16.61
N HIS A 8 -7.35 7.51 -16.75
CA HIS A 8 -8.32 7.49 -15.64
C HIS A 8 -8.16 6.29 -14.71
N ASP A 9 -7.38 5.28 -15.10
CA ASP A 9 -7.23 4.04 -14.33
C ASP A 9 -6.02 4.09 -13.36
N GLN A 10 -5.09 5.04 -13.51
CA GLN A 10 -3.77 5.06 -12.86
C GLN A 10 -3.72 5.67 -11.44
N TYR A 11 -4.81 5.67 -10.68
CA TYR A 11 -4.76 5.93 -9.23
C TYR A 11 -6.03 5.37 -8.55
N GLY A 12 -6.57 4.32 -9.19
CA GLY A 12 -7.70 3.51 -8.75
C GLY A 12 -8.86 4.33 -8.22
N VAL A 13 -9.17 4.11 -6.96
CA VAL A 13 -10.30 4.71 -6.23
C VAL A 13 -10.12 6.17 -5.86
N TYR A 14 -8.91 6.73 -5.96
CA TYR A 14 -8.61 8.12 -5.61
C TYR A 14 -8.79 9.08 -6.79
N HIS A 15 -9.36 8.60 -7.90
CA HIS A 15 -9.33 9.32 -9.18
C HIS A 15 -9.98 10.72 -9.15
N SER A 16 -10.85 10.98 -8.17
CA SER A 16 -11.58 12.25 -8.01
C SER A 16 -10.92 13.26 -7.07
N VAL A 17 -9.81 12.92 -6.41
CA VAL A 17 -9.16 13.84 -5.47
C VAL A 17 -8.58 15.03 -6.26
N PRO A 18 -9.08 16.26 -6.07
CA PRO A 18 -8.58 17.41 -6.81
C PRO A 18 -7.08 17.60 -6.58
N GLY A 19 -6.30 17.86 -7.63
CA GLY A 19 -4.86 18.11 -7.55
C GLY A 19 -3.97 16.87 -7.49
N LEU A 20 -4.53 15.69 -7.18
CA LEU A 20 -3.75 14.46 -7.04
C LEU A 20 -3.11 14.04 -8.36
N LYS A 21 -3.83 14.17 -9.48
CA LYS A 21 -3.30 13.82 -10.80
C LYS A 21 -2.07 14.65 -11.16
N GLU A 22 -2.15 15.97 -10.98
CA GLU A 22 -1.05 16.89 -11.26
C GLU A 22 0.16 16.61 -10.36
N PHE A 23 -0.08 16.20 -9.11
CA PHE A 23 0.96 15.80 -8.19
C PHE A 23 1.61 14.47 -8.62
N ILE A 24 0.83 13.47 -9.01
CA ILE A 24 1.34 12.21 -9.60
C ILE A 24 2.20 12.52 -10.83
N ASP A 25 1.72 13.38 -11.72
CA ASP A 25 2.45 13.77 -12.93
C ASP A 25 3.80 14.46 -12.64
N THR A 26 3.91 15.15 -11.51
CA THR A 26 5.14 15.80 -11.05
C THR A 26 6.18 14.78 -10.57
N TYR A 27 5.75 13.73 -9.87
CA TYR A 27 6.64 12.76 -9.24
C TYR A 27 6.84 11.47 -10.05
N LYS A 28 6.01 11.18 -11.06
CA LYS A 28 6.07 9.91 -11.81
C LYS A 28 7.41 9.64 -12.49
N SER A 29 8.16 10.68 -12.88
CA SER A 29 9.48 10.55 -13.50
C SER A 29 10.63 10.48 -12.48
N MET A 30 10.39 10.82 -11.21
CA MET A 30 11.41 10.77 -10.16
C MET A 30 11.78 9.31 -9.85
N PRO A 31 13.06 8.92 -9.72
CA PRO A 31 13.44 7.58 -9.27
C PRO A 31 12.77 7.22 -7.93
N PHE A 32 12.35 5.96 -7.75
CA PHE A 32 11.64 5.57 -6.52
C PHE A 32 12.49 5.80 -5.25
N GLU A 33 13.81 5.64 -5.32
CA GLU A 33 14.71 5.89 -4.19
C GLU A 33 14.68 7.37 -3.76
N GLU A 34 14.68 8.28 -4.73
CA GLU A 34 14.63 9.72 -4.48
C GLU A 34 13.26 10.12 -3.90
N LEU A 35 12.18 9.59 -4.49
CA LEU A 35 10.82 9.78 -3.99
C LEU A 35 10.68 9.31 -2.54
N TRP A 36 11.16 8.10 -2.23
CA TRP A 36 11.05 7.54 -0.89
C TRP A 36 11.83 8.37 0.13
N LYS A 37 13.05 8.80 -0.21
CA LYS A 37 13.86 9.68 0.65
C LYS A 37 13.19 11.03 0.87
N GLU A 38 12.60 11.62 -0.15
CA GLU A 38 11.86 12.88 -0.02
C GLU A 38 10.62 12.72 0.86
N TYR A 39 9.83 11.66 0.64
CA TYR A 39 8.66 11.34 1.46
C TYR A 39 9.03 11.10 2.93
N HIS A 40 10.02 10.25 3.19
CA HIS A 40 10.52 9.97 4.54
C HIS A 40 11.05 11.23 5.23
N ALA A 41 11.84 12.06 4.53
CA ALA A 41 12.35 13.32 5.06
C ALA A 41 11.21 14.30 5.38
N PHE A 42 10.16 14.33 4.55
CA PHE A 42 8.98 15.14 4.80
C PHE A 42 8.23 14.69 6.06
N LEU A 43 7.95 13.39 6.21
CA LEU A 43 7.30 12.85 7.41
C LEU A 43 8.15 13.15 8.67
N SER A 44 9.44 12.85 8.61
CA SER A 44 10.37 13.08 9.73
C SER A 44 10.47 14.55 10.10
N GLY A 45 10.50 15.44 9.11
CA GLY A 45 10.53 16.89 9.35
C GLY A 45 9.21 17.45 9.89
N THR A 46 8.08 16.85 9.50
CA THR A 46 6.73 17.29 9.88
C THR A 46 6.33 16.79 11.27
N PHE A 47 6.54 15.51 11.55
CA PHE A 47 6.14 14.87 12.80
C PHE A 47 7.27 14.79 13.83
N GLY A 48 8.52 15.04 13.42
CA GLY A 48 9.67 15.06 14.32
C GLY A 48 9.81 13.76 15.09
N ARG A 49 9.81 13.86 16.42
CA ARG A 49 9.90 12.70 17.32
C ARG A 49 8.70 11.75 17.27
N LEU A 50 7.56 12.21 16.74
CA LEU A 50 6.36 11.37 16.59
C LEU A 50 6.38 10.57 15.28
N CYS A 51 7.38 10.79 14.41
CA CYS A 51 7.57 9.95 13.23
C CYS A 51 8.28 8.66 13.66
N THR A 52 7.61 7.51 13.51
CA THR A 52 8.20 6.24 13.88
C THR A 52 9.41 5.93 13.00
N PRO A 53 10.54 5.50 13.60
CA PRO A 53 11.74 5.14 12.86
C PRO A 53 11.51 4.01 11.84
N LEU A 54 12.28 4.05 10.76
CA LEU A 54 12.48 2.91 9.88
C LEU A 54 13.65 2.07 10.38
N LEU A 55 13.48 0.75 10.35
CA LEU A 55 14.55 -0.19 10.70
C LEU A 55 15.57 -0.30 9.54
N PRO A 56 16.84 -0.64 9.82
CA PRO A 56 17.83 -0.88 8.77
C PRO A 56 17.39 -1.97 7.80
N GLY A 57 17.61 -1.77 6.50
CA GLY A 57 17.16 -2.69 5.45
C GLY A 57 17.81 -4.09 5.44
N ASN A 58 17.27 -4.93 4.56
CA ASN A 58 17.61 -6.35 4.43
C ASN A 58 18.51 -6.62 3.22
N GLU A 59 19.07 -7.83 3.14
CA GLU A 59 19.77 -8.26 1.92
C GLU A 59 18.77 -8.56 0.79
N ARG A 60 19.09 -8.15 -0.44
CA ARG A 60 18.26 -8.44 -1.64
C ARG A 60 17.89 -9.92 -1.79
N GLY A 61 18.82 -10.82 -1.46
CA GLY A 61 18.57 -12.26 -1.53
C GLY A 61 17.47 -12.75 -0.58
N GLN A 62 17.35 -12.13 0.60
CA GLN A 62 16.24 -12.40 1.52
C GLN A 62 14.94 -11.91 0.90
N ILE A 63 14.93 -10.70 0.34
CA ILE A 63 13.72 -10.09 -0.21
C ILE A 63 13.16 -10.88 -1.40
N PHE A 64 14.02 -11.51 -2.20
CA PHE A 64 13.58 -12.38 -3.29
C PHE A 64 12.85 -13.65 -2.83
N SER A 65 12.95 -14.06 -1.55
CA SER A 65 12.33 -15.30 -1.08
C SER A 65 10.80 -15.28 -1.18
N VAL A 66 10.14 -14.14 -0.93
CA VAL A 66 8.67 -14.04 -1.02
C VAL A 66 8.19 -14.05 -2.48
N PHE A 67 8.97 -13.51 -3.41
CA PHE A 67 8.66 -13.62 -4.84
C PHE A 67 8.85 -15.06 -5.32
N ASN A 68 9.92 -15.72 -4.87
CA ASN A 68 10.16 -17.13 -5.15
C ASN A 68 9.05 -18.04 -4.59
N HIS A 69 8.50 -17.72 -3.40
CA HIS A 69 7.35 -18.45 -2.83
C HIS A 69 6.17 -18.49 -3.81
N TYR A 70 5.90 -17.39 -4.49
CA TYR A 70 4.82 -17.29 -5.49
C TYR A 70 5.25 -17.70 -6.92
N GLU A 71 6.53 -18.03 -7.15
CA GLU A 71 7.17 -18.15 -8.47
C GLU A 71 6.90 -16.93 -9.36
N ALA A 72 7.07 -15.75 -8.78
CA ALA A 72 6.75 -14.47 -9.37
C ALA A 72 8.02 -13.66 -9.65
N GLU A 73 7.95 -12.74 -10.62
CA GLU A 73 9.05 -11.82 -10.91
C GLU A 73 9.15 -10.72 -9.83
N PRO A 74 10.35 -10.35 -9.37
CA PRO A 74 10.49 -9.30 -8.36
C PRO A 74 9.94 -7.93 -8.81
N ILE A 75 9.32 -7.22 -7.89
CA ILE A 75 8.92 -5.81 -8.06
C ILE A 75 10.07 -4.92 -7.56
N GLU A 76 10.77 -4.23 -8.47
CA GLU A 76 12.01 -3.53 -8.12
C GLU A 76 11.80 -2.43 -7.07
N ASP A 77 10.69 -1.67 -7.13
CA ASP A 77 10.40 -0.65 -6.11
C ASP A 77 10.29 -1.26 -4.70
N PHE A 78 9.64 -2.42 -4.58
CA PHE A 78 9.51 -3.16 -3.33
C PHE A 78 10.86 -3.71 -2.86
N VAL A 79 11.62 -4.31 -3.78
CA VAL A 79 12.97 -4.83 -3.46
C VAL A 79 13.87 -3.71 -2.99
N MET A 80 13.85 -2.56 -3.65
CA MET A 80 14.63 -1.39 -3.27
C MET A 80 14.22 -0.85 -1.90
N LEU A 81 12.91 -0.68 -1.66
CA LEU A 81 12.39 -0.26 -0.36
C LEU A 81 12.94 -1.12 0.76
N TYR A 82 12.75 -2.44 0.66
CA TYR A 82 13.14 -3.38 1.70
C TYR A 82 14.64 -3.63 1.82
N THR A 83 15.42 -3.27 0.77
CA THR A 83 16.89 -3.27 0.83
C THR A 83 17.40 -2.07 1.65
N LEU A 84 16.70 -0.94 1.59
CA LEU A 84 17.08 0.26 2.32
C LEU A 84 16.51 0.26 3.75
N TYR A 85 15.28 -0.22 3.93
CA TYR A 85 14.53 -0.13 5.17
C TYR A 85 13.71 -1.39 5.45
N ASN A 86 13.82 -1.93 6.66
CA ASN A 86 13.08 -3.11 7.09
C ASN A 86 11.75 -2.75 7.76
N GLY A 87 10.91 -1.96 7.09
CA GLY A 87 9.68 -1.47 7.69
C GLY A 87 9.89 -0.47 8.83
N ASN A 88 8.80 -0.14 9.49
CA ASN A 88 8.79 0.64 10.72
C ASN A 88 9.05 -0.24 11.95
N ASP A 89 9.56 0.36 13.02
CA ASP A 89 9.57 -0.27 14.35
C ASP A 89 8.15 -0.22 14.94
N ALA A 90 7.38 -1.29 14.73
CA ALA A 90 5.97 -1.36 15.13
C ALA A 90 5.79 -1.39 16.66
N ASP A 91 6.73 -2.01 17.39
CA ASP A 91 6.72 -2.02 18.86
C ASP A 91 6.90 -0.59 19.39
N GLN A 92 7.87 0.15 18.84
CA GLN A 92 8.06 1.56 19.19
C GLN A 92 6.84 2.42 18.82
N TRP A 93 6.19 2.15 17.67
CA TRP A 93 4.97 2.89 17.27
C TRP A 93 3.85 2.73 18.30
N ILE A 94 3.61 1.51 18.81
CA ILE A 94 2.63 1.25 19.87
C ILE A 94 3.02 1.97 21.16
N GLU A 95 4.27 1.83 21.59
CA GLU A 95 4.78 2.49 22.81
C GLU A 95 4.64 4.02 22.73
N ASP A 96 4.92 4.61 21.56
CA ASP A 96 4.81 6.05 21.33
C ASP A 96 3.34 6.51 21.37
N ILE A 97 2.40 5.72 20.81
CA ILE A 97 0.96 6.01 20.95
C ILE A 97 0.55 6.00 22.43
N GLU A 98 0.94 4.97 23.18
CA GLU A 98 0.61 4.85 24.60
C GLU A 98 1.19 6.00 25.45
N GLN A 99 2.39 6.47 25.11
CA GLN A 99 3.10 7.51 25.87
C GLN A 99 2.72 8.93 25.45
N GLU A 100 2.61 9.18 24.15
CA GLU A 100 2.47 10.53 23.56
C GLU A 100 1.04 10.80 23.07
N GLY A 101 0.20 9.78 23.00
CA GLY A 101 -1.17 9.85 22.48
C GLY A 101 -1.26 9.87 20.96
N ALA A 102 -0.13 9.78 20.24
CA ALA A 102 -0.08 9.68 18.78
C ALA A 102 1.32 9.26 18.31
N ALA A 103 1.37 8.48 17.23
CA ALA A 103 2.58 8.21 16.46
C ALA A 103 2.24 8.09 14.97
N TYR A 104 3.18 8.47 14.10
CA TYR A 104 2.98 8.52 12.66
C TYR A 104 4.00 7.67 11.94
N ALA A 105 3.51 6.67 11.22
CA ALA A 105 4.32 5.78 10.40
C ALA A 105 4.01 5.93 8.90
N HIS A 106 4.73 5.19 8.06
CA HIS A 106 4.88 5.54 6.64
C HIS A 106 3.68 5.21 5.76
N ILE A 107 2.75 4.34 6.22
CA ILE A 107 1.59 3.92 5.43
C ILE A 107 0.34 4.61 5.99
N GLY A 108 0.13 5.85 5.54
CA GLY A 108 -1.03 6.64 5.93
C GLY A 108 -1.15 6.88 7.43
N GLY A 109 -0.05 6.81 8.19
CA GLY A 109 -0.07 6.86 9.65
C GLY A 109 0.30 5.54 10.34
N ASN A 110 0.10 4.43 9.65
CA ASN A 110 0.29 3.08 10.17
C ASN A 110 1.67 2.50 9.79
N PRO A 111 2.20 1.53 10.55
CA PRO A 111 3.49 0.90 10.28
C PRO A 111 3.57 0.27 8.89
N LEU A 112 4.66 0.56 8.17
CA LEU A 112 5.14 -0.30 7.10
C LEU A 112 5.63 -1.61 7.76
N MET A 113 5.09 -2.76 7.36
CA MET A 113 5.48 -4.06 7.91
C MET A 113 6.97 -4.29 7.76
N ASN A 114 7.59 -4.88 8.78
CA ASN A 114 8.93 -5.40 8.72
C ASN A 114 8.95 -6.79 8.02
N TRP A 115 10.15 -7.26 7.69
CA TRP A 115 10.34 -8.46 6.90
C TRP A 115 9.81 -9.74 7.55
N ASP A 116 9.95 -9.87 8.88
CA ASP A 116 9.51 -11.06 9.60
C ASP A 116 7.97 -11.18 9.60
N GLU A 117 7.27 -10.04 9.67
CA GLU A 117 5.82 -9.97 9.51
C GLU A 117 5.41 -10.39 8.09
N ILE A 118 6.09 -9.87 7.06
CA ILE A 118 5.77 -10.19 5.66
C ILE A 118 5.96 -11.68 5.38
N VAL A 119 7.10 -12.26 5.78
CA VAL A 119 7.38 -13.68 5.55
C VAL A 119 6.33 -14.55 6.24
N ARG A 120 5.97 -14.21 7.49
CA ARG A 120 4.94 -14.94 8.23
C ARG A 120 3.62 -14.96 7.48
N GLU A 121 3.14 -13.80 7.02
CA GLU A 121 1.87 -13.71 6.31
C GLU A 121 1.90 -14.42 4.94
N VAL A 122 3.00 -14.29 4.20
CA VAL A 122 3.19 -14.99 2.92
C VAL A 122 3.16 -16.52 3.11
N ASP A 123 3.83 -17.02 4.14
CA ASP A 123 3.87 -18.46 4.44
C ASP A 123 2.47 -19.01 4.81
N PHE A 124 1.64 -18.21 5.47
CA PHE A 124 0.26 -18.60 5.82
C PHE A 124 -0.73 -18.46 4.65
N ALA A 125 -0.57 -17.47 3.79
CA ALA A 125 -1.50 -17.15 2.71
C ALA A 125 -1.70 -18.29 1.69
N GLY A 126 -0.62 -19.01 1.41
CA GLY A 126 -0.59 -20.05 0.39
C GLY A 126 -0.70 -19.51 -1.04
N ARG A 127 -0.31 -20.35 -2.01
CA ARG A 127 -0.21 -19.99 -3.43
C ARG A 127 -1.38 -20.55 -4.24
N ASN A 128 -1.95 -19.75 -5.14
CA ASN A 128 -3.08 -20.13 -5.99
C ASN A 128 -4.29 -20.71 -5.24
N THR A 129 -4.50 -20.24 -4.01
CA THR A 129 -5.58 -20.68 -3.15
C THR A 129 -6.90 -20.06 -3.62
N LYS A 130 -7.87 -20.92 -3.95
CA LYS A 130 -9.20 -20.48 -4.39
C LYS A 130 -9.97 -19.89 -3.22
N GLY A 131 -10.58 -18.72 -3.43
CA GLY A 131 -11.43 -18.08 -2.44
C GLY A 131 -12.60 -18.97 -2.05
N ARG A 132 -12.84 -19.11 -0.74
CA ARG A 132 -14.03 -19.78 -0.19
C ARG A 132 -15.33 -19.04 -0.50
N TYR A 133 -15.25 -17.73 -0.62
CA TYR A 133 -16.38 -16.84 -0.90
C TYR A 133 -16.07 -15.99 -2.14
N PRO A 134 -17.09 -15.61 -2.92
CA PRO A 134 -16.88 -14.69 -4.03
C PRO A 134 -16.35 -13.36 -3.50
N ILE A 135 -15.30 -12.84 -4.12
CA ILE A 135 -14.83 -11.47 -3.87
C ILE A 135 -15.20 -10.54 -5.02
N ARG A 136 -15.36 -9.26 -4.70
CA ARG A 136 -15.71 -8.17 -5.61
C ARG A 136 -14.52 -7.25 -5.80
N SER A 137 -13.92 -7.28 -6.98
CA SER A 137 -12.86 -6.34 -7.34
C SER A 137 -13.43 -4.93 -7.56
N ILE A 138 -12.76 -3.92 -7.01
CA ILE A 138 -13.07 -2.50 -7.19
C ILE A 138 -11.82 -1.81 -7.76
N PRO A 139 -11.80 -1.43 -9.05
CA PRO A 139 -12.83 -1.63 -10.07
C PRO A 139 -12.99 -3.09 -10.53
N ALA A 140 -14.06 -3.42 -11.24
CA ALA A 140 -14.34 -4.81 -11.64
C ALA A 140 -13.31 -5.35 -12.67
N GLY A 141 -12.82 -6.57 -12.42
CA GLY A 141 -11.89 -7.30 -13.29
C GLY A 141 -10.41 -6.96 -13.09
N TYR A 142 -10.06 -6.27 -12.00
CA TYR A 142 -8.67 -5.94 -11.65
C TYR A 142 -8.04 -6.94 -10.68
N VAL A 143 -8.81 -7.48 -9.74
CA VAL A 143 -8.37 -8.47 -8.74
C VAL A 143 -9.11 -9.78 -8.99
N LYS A 144 -8.38 -10.90 -9.03
CA LYS A 144 -8.97 -12.23 -9.26
C LYS A 144 -9.78 -12.69 -8.05
N ASN A 145 -10.74 -13.56 -8.27
CA ASN A 145 -11.47 -14.24 -7.21
C ASN A 145 -10.62 -15.34 -6.52
N ASN A 146 -9.69 -14.94 -5.64
CA ASN A 146 -8.79 -15.81 -4.87
C ASN A 146 -8.87 -15.53 -3.36
N GLU A 147 -8.27 -16.41 -2.54
CA GLU A 147 -8.13 -16.14 -1.10
C GLU A 147 -7.31 -14.87 -0.86
N MET A 148 -7.56 -14.21 0.27
CA MET A 148 -7.07 -12.87 0.64
C MET A 148 -5.67 -12.54 0.09
N LEU A 149 -4.64 -13.16 0.67
CA LEU A 149 -3.24 -12.91 0.34
C LEU A 149 -2.68 -13.90 -0.69
N SER A 150 -3.53 -14.68 -1.36
CA SER A 150 -3.02 -15.61 -2.36
C SER A 150 -2.43 -14.86 -3.55
N ASN A 151 -1.14 -15.12 -3.80
CA ASN A 151 -0.30 -14.40 -4.76
C ASN A 151 -0.19 -12.89 -4.47
N LYS A 152 -0.23 -12.47 -3.20
CA LYS A 152 -0.06 -11.08 -2.81
C LYS A 152 0.93 -10.95 -1.67
N ILE A 153 1.84 -9.99 -1.76
CA ILE A 153 2.81 -9.70 -0.70
C ILE A 153 2.26 -8.54 0.14
N PRO A 154 1.84 -8.77 1.39
CA PRO A 154 1.41 -7.69 2.27
C PRO A 154 2.60 -6.80 2.64
N PHE A 155 2.34 -5.51 2.87
CA PHE A 155 3.34 -4.57 3.38
C PHE A 155 2.78 -3.61 4.43
N GLN A 156 1.48 -3.68 4.72
CA GLN A 156 0.87 -3.06 5.89
C GLN A 156 -0.30 -3.91 6.36
N HIS A 157 -0.57 -3.90 7.67
CA HIS A 157 -1.78 -4.42 8.28
C HIS A 157 -2.27 -3.53 9.41
N ASP A 158 -3.55 -3.64 9.77
CA ASP A 158 -4.15 -2.94 10.90
C ASP A 158 -4.17 -3.78 12.20
N GLY A 159 -3.65 -5.01 12.17
CA GLY A 159 -3.67 -5.95 13.30
C GLY A 159 -5.03 -6.66 13.51
N GLY A 160 -6.07 -6.24 12.79
CA GLY A 160 -7.39 -6.86 12.74
C GLY A 160 -7.53 -7.91 11.63
N GLY A 161 -6.48 -8.15 10.86
CA GLY A 161 -6.49 -9.08 9.72
C GLY A 161 -6.78 -8.40 8.38
N ASN A 162 -6.77 -7.06 8.32
CA ASN A 162 -6.85 -6.33 7.06
C ASN A 162 -5.45 -5.94 6.60
N PHE A 163 -5.24 -5.96 5.29
CA PHE A 163 -3.92 -5.77 4.69
C PHE A 163 -3.97 -4.80 3.51
N ILE A 164 -2.85 -4.12 3.30
CA ILE A 164 -2.49 -3.55 2.00
C ILE A 164 -1.35 -4.38 1.42
N ALA A 165 -1.52 -4.82 0.18
CA ALA A 165 -0.64 -5.80 -0.46
C ALA A 165 -0.31 -5.48 -1.92
N ILE A 166 0.84 -5.95 -2.38
CA ILE A 166 1.24 -5.98 -3.78
C ILE A 166 0.64 -7.22 -4.43
N ASP A 167 -0.20 -7.03 -5.44
CA ASP A 167 -0.83 -8.11 -6.19
C ASP A 167 0.05 -8.61 -7.34
N LEU A 168 0.49 -9.86 -7.25
CA LEU A 168 1.37 -10.51 -8.23
C LEU A 168 0.57 -11.38 -9.22
N ASP A 169 -0.74 -11.51 -9.04
CA ASP A 169 -1.59 -12.28 -9.93
C ASP A 169 -2.92 -11.56 -10.23
N PRO A 170 -2.85 -10.34 -10.79
CA PRO A 170 -4.02 -9.52 -11.08
C PRO A 170 -4.93 -10.20 -12.11
N ASP A 171 -6.20 -9.78 -12.14
CA ASP A 171 -7.14 -10.23 -13.15
C ASP A 171 -6.93 -9.48 -14.49
N THR A 172 -7.71 -9.82 -15.51
CA THR A 172 -7.53 -9.42 -16.91
C THR A 172 -7.38 -7.92 -17.16
N LYS A 173 -7.91 -7.05 -16.29
CA LYS A 173 -7.75 -5.59 -16.40
C LYS A 173 -6.68 -5.02 -15.48
N GLY A 174 -6.20 -5.78 -14.49
CA GLY A 174 -5.25 -5.31 -13.49
C GLY A 174 -3.82 -5.16 -14.01
N TRP A 175 -2.94 -4.65 -13.14
CA TRP A 175 -1.51 -4.53 -13.41
C TRP A 175 -0.72 -5.41 -12.46
N TYR A 176 0.31 -6.07 -13.00
CA TYR A 176 1.24 -6.82 -12.18
C TYR A 176 1.96 -5.85 -11.24
N GLY A 177 1.86 -6.09 -9.93
CA GLY A 177 2.41 -5.19 -8.91
C GLY A 177 1.48 -4.05 -8.47
N GLN A 178 0.19 -4.07 -8.85
CA GLN A 178 -0.79 -3.13 -8.32
C GLN A 178 -0.92 -3.26 -6.80
N VAL A 179 -1.24 -2.16 -6.13
CA VAL A 179 -1.48 -2.12 -4.68
C VAL A 179 -2.95 -2.30 -4.40
N VAL A 180 -3.29 -3.25 -3.54
CA VAL A 180 -4.67 -3.60 -3.20
C VAL A 180 -4.92 -3.62 -1.69
N GLU A 181 -6.09 -3.15 -1.28
CA GLU A 181 -6.66 -3.36 0.05
C GLU A 181 -7.37 -4.71 0.07
N VAL A 182 -7.07 -5.50 1.09
CA VAL A 182 -7.60 -6.84 1.32
C VAL A 182 -8.16 -6.89 2.74
N ASP A 183 -9.48 -7.01 2.84
CA ASP A 183 -10.20 -7.04 4.10
C ASP A 183 -10.73 -8.45 4.39
N HIS A 184 -10.68 -8.86 5.66
CA HIS A 184 -11.07 -10.20 6.08
C HIS A 184 -12.58 -10.37 6.27
N GLU A 185 -13.31 -9.27 6.52
CA GLU A 185 -14.76 -9.24 6.70
C GLU A 185 -15.49 -8.90 5.40
N TYR A 186 -14.93 -7.99 4.60
CA TYR A 186 -15.55 -7.54 3.37
C TYR A 186 -15.13 -8.38 2.17
N GLU A 187 -16.10 -8.63 1.27
CA GLU A 187 -15.86 -9.31 0.00
C GLU A 187 -15.11 -8.42 -1.00
N GLU A 188 -14.98 -7.13 -0.75
CA GLU A 188 -14.36 -6.19 -1.66
C GLU A 188 -12.83 -6.26 -1.66
N ARG A 189 -12.22 -6.14 -2.84
CA ARG A 189 -10.78 -5.92 -3.01
C ARG A 189 -10.58 -4.63 -3.78
N VAL A 190 -9.98 -3.64 -3.13
CA VAL A 190 -9.90 -2.28 -3.66
C VAL A 190 -8.52 -2.05 -4.23
N VAL A 191 -8.44 -1.66 -5.51
CA VAL A 191 -7.18 -1.24 -6.12
C VAL A 191 -6.90 0.20 -5.72
N LEU A 192 -5.84 0.38 -4.93
CA LEU A 192 -5.43 1.68 -4.39
C LEU A 192 -4.48 2.40 -5.36
N ALA A 193 -3.64 1.66 -6.08
CA ALA A 193 -2.69 2.20 -7.04
C ALA A 193 -2.24 1.14 -8.05
N SER A 194 -1.75 1.57 -9.21
CA SER A 194 -1.19 0.72 -10.25
C SER A 194 0.20 0.16 -9.91
N SER A 195 0.89 0.74 -8.93
CA SER A 195 2.23 0.34 -8.47
C SER A 195 2.52 0.85 -7.05
N LEU A 196 3.54 0.27 -6.40
CA LEU A 196 4.03 0.77 -5.11
C LEU A 196 4.46 2.24 -5.19
N LYS A 197 5.21 2.61 -6.24
CA LYS A 197 5.63 4.00 -6.44
C LYS A 197 4.46 4.97 -6.48
N GLU A 198 3.44 4.66 -7.28
CA GLU A 198 2.25 5.50 -7.37
C GLU A 198 1.53 5.59 -6.02
N TYR A 199 1.42 4.48 -5.28
CA TYR A 199 0.84 4.48 -3.95
C TYR A 199 1.61 5.40 -2.98
N ILE A 200 2.94 5.38 -3.00
CA ILE A 200 3.75 6.30 -2.19
C ILE A 200 3.54 7.77 -2.60
N ILE A 201 3.40 8.06 -3.90
CA ILE A 201 3.08 9.43 -4.35
C ILE A 201 1.70 9.87 -3.84
N ILE A 202 0.71 8.96 -3.85
CA ILE A 202 -0.63 9.20 -3.32
C ILE A 202 -0.57 9.51 -1.82
N LEU A 203 0.09 8.67 -1.02
CA LEU A 203 0.28 8.91 0.41
C LEU A 203 1.00 10.23 0.67
N TYR A 204 2.02 10.54 -0.12
CA TYR A 204 2.76 11.79 0.00
C TYR A 204 1.86 12.99 -0.27
N TYR A 205 1.01 12.93 -1.30
CA TYR A 205 0.03 13.98 -1.58
C TYR A 205 -0.93 14.18 -0.42
N PHE A 206 -1.50 13.10 0.13
CA PHE A 206 -2.45 13.18 1.23
C PHE A 206 -1.87 13.91 2.44
N VAL A 207 -0.66 13.56 2.86
CA VAL A 207 -0.04 14.21 4.01
C VAL A 207 0.47 15.62 3.69
N LYS A 208 1.05 15.85 2.51
CA LYS A 208 1.71 17.12 2.16
C LYS A 208 0.75 18.22 1.76
N GLU A 209 -0.24 17.89 0.93
CA GLU A 209 -1.14 18.88 0.34
C GLU A 209 -2.48 18.95 1.07
N LEU A 210 -2.94 17.82 1.63
CA LEU A 210 -4.23 17.75 2.34
C LEU A 210 -4.11 17.70 3.86
N GLY A 211 -2.91 17.44 4.41
CA GLY A 211 -2.71 17.24 5.85
C GLY A 211 -3.42 16.00 6.40
N VAL A 212 -3.77 15.05 5.54
CA VAL A 212 -4.48 13.82 5.89
C VAL A 212 -3.48 12.73 6.23
N ILE A 213 -3.51 12.26 7.47
CA ILE A 213 -2.76 11.12 7.98
C ILE A 213 -3.55 10.53 9.16
N ASP A 214 -3.62 9.21 9.26
CA ASP A 214 -4.14 8.52 10.44
C ASP A 214 -3.09 8.56 11.55
N ASN A 215 -3.50 8.50 12.82
CA ASN A 215 -2.58 8.55 13.95
C ASN A 215 -2.63 7.33 14.88
N GLY A 216 -3.39 6.28 14.51
CA GLY A 216 -3.52 5.07 15.31
C GLY A 216 -4.35 5.31 16.58
N GLU A 217 -5.45 4.56 16.72
CA GLU A 217 -6.46 4.66 17.79
C GLU A 217 -7.23 5.99 17.90
N GLY A 218 -8.44 5.99 17.36
CA GLY A 218 -9.53 6.87 17.82
C GLY A 218 -9.57 8.27 17.21
N TYR A 219 -8.69 8.60 16.26
CA TYR A 219 -8.77 9.86 15.54
C TYR A 219 -8.49 9.69 14.03
N GLU A 220 -9.53 9.30 13.28
CA GLU A 220 -9.52 9.34 11.81
C GLU A 220 -9.44 10.77 11.22
N GLY A 221 -9.37 11.81 12.06
CA GLY A 221 -9.59 13.19 11.66
C GLY A 221 -10.98 13.39 11.04
N ASP A 222 -11.24 14.58 10.49
CA ASP A 222 -12.52 14.85 9.81
C ASP A 222 -12.60 14.17 8.42
N LYS A 223 -11.47 13.73 7.86
CA LYS A 223 -11.35 13.19 6.49
C LYS A 223 -10.21 12.16 6.40
N PRO A 224 -10.42 10.92 6.88
CA PRO A 224 -9.42 9.85 6.74
C PRO A 224 -9.15 9.52 5.27
N LEU A 225 -8.08 8.77 4.97
CA LEU A 225 -7.79 8.33 3.59
C LEU A 225 -8.98 7.59 2.96
N SER A 226 -9.67 6.76 3.76
CA SER A 226 -10.87 6.01 3.35
C SER A 226 -12.02 6.90 2.87
N PHE A 227 -12.11 8.15 3.34
CA PHE A 227 -13.11 9.14 2.88
C PHE A 227 -13.00 9.42 1.38
N TYR A 228 -11.80 9.26 0.81
CA TYR A 228 -11.51 9.57 -0.60
C TYR A 228 -11.60 8.35 -1.52
N ILE A 229 -11.95 7.17 -0.99
CA ILE A 229 -12.12 5.95 -1.77
C ILE A 229 -13.46 5.98 -2.49
N ILE A 230 -13.44 6.03 -3.82
CA ILE A 230 -14.62 5.80 -4.64
C ILE A 230 -14.81 4.29 -4.83
N ARG A 231 -15.82 3.72 -4.16
CA ARG A 231 -16.20 2.30 -4.30
C ARG A 231 -17.22 2.02 -5.41
N THR A 232 -17.75 3.06 -6.06
CA THR A 232 -18.73 2.94 -7.14
C THR A 232 -18.09 3.19 -8.49
N GLU A 233 -18.28 2.28 -9.44
CA GLU A 233 -18.04 2.61 -10.85
C GLU A 233 -19.00 3.76 -11.18
N LYS A 234 -18.48 4.95 -11.54
CA LYS A 234 -19.34 5.95 -12.18
C LYS A 234 -19.98 5.24 -13.38
N ALA A 235 -21.32 5.19 -13.41
CA ALA A 235 -22.02 4.83 -14.63
C ALA A 235 -21.43 5.69 -15.75
N ALA A 236 -20.92 5.06 -16.79
CA ALA A 236 -20.51 5.77 -17.98
C ALA A 236 -21.78 6.42 -18.57
N ASP A 237 -21.95 7.71 -18.33
CA ASP A 237 -22.92 8.56 -19.04
C ASP A 237 -22.42 8.84 -20.47
#